data_AF-A0A137NPD9-F1
#
_entry.id   AF-A0A137NPD9-F1
#
_cell.length_a   1.000
_cell.length_b   1.000
_cell.length_c   1.000
_cell.angle_alpha   90.00
_cell.angle_beta   90.00
_cell.angle_gamma   90.00
#
_symmetry.space_group_name_H-M   'P 1'
#
loop_
_entity.id
_entity.type
_entity.pdbx_description
1 polymer ?
#
loop_
_entity_poly.entity_id
_entity_poly.type
_entity_poly.pdbx_seq_one_letter_code
_entity_poly.pdbx_strand_id
1 'polypeptide(L)'
;MKSIFFFSSLVLGFNIFKKTELYVIGDSLSDDGNTWVLTNGKRPDARVYPAHKYTNGLVWNEYLGEKYPRLNVYNYAAGGSTTDGDVLRLDTDVPSLKEQAIQISSELDTPFGGVSDWFKINRRVAVVWGGSNDFVANAT
;
A
#
# COMPACT_ATOMS: atom_id res chain seq x y z
N MET A 1 -62.85 -8.26 18.62
CA MET A 1 -61.67 -9.06 18.23
C MET A 1 -60.44 -8.16 18.36
N LYS A 2 -59.49 -8.51 19.23
CA LYS A 2 -58.25 -7.75 19.44
C LYS A 2 -57.18 -8.31 18.51
N SER A 3 -56.77 -7.55 17.50
CA SER A 3 -55.63 -7.90 16.64
C SER A 3 -54.35 -7.37 17.28
N ILE A 4 -53.50 -8.28 17.75
CA ILE A 4 -52.13 -8.01 18.18
C ILE A 4 -51.27 -7.91 16.91
N PHE A 5 -50.65 -6.74 16.69
CA PHE A 5 -49.59 -6.59 15.69
C PHE A 5 -48.27 -7.04 16.32
N PHE A 6 -47.69 -8.13 15.80
CA PHE A 6 -46.30 -8.50 16.06
C PHE A 6 -45.41 -7.71 15.09
N PHE A 7 -44.74 -6.67 15.57
CA PHE A 7 -43.59 -6.12 14.86
C PHE A 7 -42.38 -6.98 15.22
N SER A 8 -41.95 -7.88 14.32
CA SER A 8 -40.61 -8.45 14.42
C SER A 8 -39.62 -7.32 14.12
N SER A 9 -38.84 -6.90 15.12
CA SER A 9 -37.71 -6.01 14.90
C SER A 9 -36.69 -6.70 14.00
N LEU A 10 -36.70 -6.35 12.71
CA LEU A 10 -35.59 -6.61 11.82
C LEU A 10 -34.43 -5.71 12.30
N VAL A 11 -33.58 -6.26 13.17
CA VAL A 11 -32.28 -5.65 13.45
C VAL A 11 -31.44 -5.86 12.19
N LEU A 12 -31.54 -4.91 11.25
CA LEU A 12 -30.52 -4.69 10.23
C LEU A 12 -29.27 -4.23 10.96
N GLY A 13 -28.51 -5.18 11.49
CA GLY A 13 -27.14 -4.96 11.93
C GLY A 13 -26.32 -4.65 10.71
N PHE A 14 -26.30 -3.38 10.28
CA PHE A 14 -25.21 -2.87 9.47
C PHE A 14 -23.95 -3.04 10.30
N ASN A 15 -23.24 -4.14 10.06
CA ASN A 15 -21.89 -4.31 10.51
C ASN A 15 -21.02 -3.33 9.72
N ILE A 16 -21.08 -2.04 10.07
CA ILE A 16 -20.15 -1.00 9.60
C ILE A 16 -18.81 -1.21 10.35
N PHE A 17 -18.20 -2.39 10.19
CA PHE A 17 -16.88 -2.64 10.74
C PHE A 17 -15.85 -1.95 9.83
N LYS A 18 -15.30 -0.83 10.31
CA LYS A 18 -14.29 -0.03 9.61
C LYS A 18 -13.11 -0.90 9.10
N LYS A 19 -12.60 -0.61 7.90
CA LYS A 19 -11.41 -1.26 7.33
C LYS A 19 -10.11 -0.71 7.94
N THR A 20 -9.05 -1.50 7.85
CA THR A 20 -7.66 -1.08 8.11
C THR A 20 -6.98 -0.79 6.77
N GLU A 21 -6.24 0.30 6.69
CA GLU A 21 -5.45 0.73 5.53
C GLU A 21 -3.98 0.41 5.81
N LEU A 22 -3.34 -0.31 4.90
CA LEU A 22 -1.91 -0.59 4.91
C LEU A 22 -1.26 0.19 3.78
N TYR A 23 -0.37 1.12 4.10
CA TYR A 23 0.43 1.88 3.15
C TYR A 23 1.81 1.23 3.06
N VAL A 24 2.20 0.78 1.88
CA VAL A 24 3.47 0.08 1.65
C VAL A 24 4.43 0.99 0.91
N ILE A 25 5.53 1.30 1.56
CA ILE A 25 6.68 2.04 1.03
C ILE A 25 7.81 1.04 0.87
N GLY A 26 8.44 0.98 -0.30
CA GLY A 26 9.53 0.04 -0.49
C GLY A 26 10.06 -0.12 -1.90
N ASP A 27 10.72 -1.26 -2.09
CA ASP A 27 11.39 -1.64 -3.32
C ASP A 27 10.76 -2.89 -3.97
N SER A 28 11.55 -3.63 -4.77
CA SER A 28 11.13 -4.82 -5.52
C SER A 28 10.60 -5.94 -4.64
N LEU A 29 10.93 -5.97 -3.34
CA LEU A 29 10.44 -6.97 -2.40
C LEU A 29 8.97 -6.75 -1.99
N SER A 30 8.42 -5.56 -2.28
CA SER A 30 7.06 -5.18 -1.94
C SER A 30 6.23 -4.72 -3.13
N ASP A 31 6.86 -4.38 -4.27
CA ASP A 31 6.22 -3.90 -5.49
C ASP A 31 5.22 -4.92 -6.09
N ASP A 32 3.97 -4.50 -6.27
CA ASP A 32 2.88 -5.28 -6.87
C ASP A 32 2.61 -4.94 -8.35
N GLY A 33 3.56 -4.27 -9.02
CA GLY A 33 3.53 -3.97 -10.45
C GLY A 33 3.67 -2.48 -10.77
N ASN A 34 3.88 -1.63 -9.76
CA ASN A 34 4.12 -0.21 -9.93
C ASN A 34 5.34 0.06 -10.81
N THR A 35 6.45 -0.66 -10.67
CA THR A 35 7.63 -0.43 -11.53
C THR A 35 7.33 -0.69 -13.00
N TRP A 36 6.48 -1.66 -13.32
CA TRP A 36 6.04 -1.89 -14.69
C TRP A 36 5.31 -0.70 -15.28
N VAL A 37 4.40 -0.12 -14.50
CA VAL A 37 3.64 1.07 -14.91
C VAL A 37 4.59 2.28 -15.03
N LEU A 38 5.39 2.55 -14.00
CA LEU A 38 6.28 3.71 -13.91
C LEU A 38 7.36 3.70 -15.01
N THR A 39 7.87 2.53 -15.36
CA THR A 39 8.91 2.39 -16.40
C THR A 39 8.35 2.18 -17.80
N ASN A 40 7.03 2.31 -17.99
CA ASN A 40 6.34 2.07 -19.26
C ASN A 40 6.67 0.69 -19.87
N GLY A 41 6.64 -0.36 -19.03
CA GLY A 41 6.86 -1.75 -19.43
C GLY A 41 8.32 -2.13 -19.69
N LYS A 42 9.30 -1.31 -19.28
CA LYS A 42 10.72 -1.66 -19.43
C LYS A 42 11.22 -2.60 -18.34
N ARG A 43 10.63 -2.54 -17.13
CA ARG A 43 11.05 -3.32 -15.96
C ARG A 43 9.84 -3.82 -15.17
N PRO A 44 9.90 -5.03 -14.57
CA PRO A 44 10.94 -6.05 -14.75
C PRO A 44 10.92 -6.65 -16.18
N ASP A 45 11.94 -7.43 -16.56
CA ASP A 45 11.94 -8.15 -17.84
C ASP A 45 10.79 -9.16 -17.86
N ALA A 46 9.78 -8.90 -18.69
CA ALA A 46 8.56 -9.72 -18.77
C ALA A 46 8.81 -11.17 -19.20
N ARG A 47 9.98 -11.49 -19.79
CA ARG A 47 10.36 -12.87 -20.11
C ARG A 47 10.74 -13.67 -18.86
N VAL A 48 11.27 -12.99 -17.84
CA VAL A 48 11.66 -13.59 -16.56
C VAL A 48 10.53 -13.45 -15.54
N TYR A 49 9.84 -12.32 -15.57
CA TYR A 49 8.77 -11.94 -14.65
C TYR A 49 7.48 -11.63 -15.41
N PRO A 50 6.76 -12.66 -15.90
CA PRO A 50 5.58 -12.48 -16.77
C PRO A 50 4.40 -11.81 -16.05
N ALA A 51 4.37 -11.82 -14.72
CA ALA A 51 3.38 -11.12 -13.92
C ALA A 51 3.72 -9.64 -13.68
N HIS A 52 4.80 -9.12 -14.28
CA HIS A 52 5.26 -7.74 -14.19
C HIS A 52 5.62 -7.28 -12.75
N LYS A 53 5.95 -8.24 -11.88
CA LYS A 53 6.44 -8.06 -10.50
C LYS A 53 7.74 -8.83 -10.34
N TYR A 54 8.62 -8.44 -9.42
CA TYR A 54 9.92 -9.13 -9.19
C TYR A 54 9.79 -10.48 -8.46
N THR A 55 8.72 -11.21 -8.73
CA THR A 55 8.42 -12.55 -8.19
C THR A 55 7.55 -13.33 -9.19
N ASN A 56 7.49 -14.65 -9.04
CA ASN A 56 6.61 -15.53 -9.83
C ASN A 56 5.25 -15.77 -9.17
N GLY A 57 4.93 -15.03 -8.12
CA GLY A 57 3.68 -15.17 -7.38
C GLY A 57 3.25 -13.84 -6.75
N LEU A 58 2.56 -13.93 -5.61
CA LEU A 58 2.20 -12.76 -4.83
C LEU A 58 3.40 -12.24 -4.02
N VAL A 59 3.47 -10.93 -3.85
CA VAL A 59 4.32 -10.30 -2.82
C VAL A 59 3.63 -10.36 -1.44
N TRP A 60 4.38 -10.14 -0.36
CA TRP A 60 3.91 -10.39 1.01
C TRP A 60 2.65 -9.58 1.38
N ASN A 61 2.54 -8.35 0.88
CA ASN A 61 1.41 -7.44 1.10
C ASN A 61 0.15 -7.87 0.33
N GLU A 62 0.29 -8.49 -0.85
CA GLU A 62 -0.83 -9.14 -1.55
C GLU A 62 -1.37 -10.33 -0.76
N TYR A 63 -0.49 -11.19 -0.20
CA TYR A 63 -0.93 -12.26 0.71
C TYR A 63 -1.66 -11.72 1.95
N LEU A 64 -1.26 -10.58 2.49
CA LEU A 64 -1.98 -9.94 3.58
C LEU A 64 -3.37 -9.45 3.14
N GLY A 65 -3.47 -8.85 1.95
CA GLY A 65 -4.75 -8.43 1.37
C GLY A 65 -5.72 -9.60 1.19
N GLU A 66 -5.23 -10.74 0.67
CA GLU A 66 -6.03 -11.95 0.51
C GLU A 66 -6.44 -12.56 1.86
N LYS A 67 -5.52 -12.62 2.82
CA LYS A 67 -5.74 -13.23 4.14
C LYS A 67 -6.68 -12.41 5.01
N TYR A 68 -6.69 -11.09 4.86
CA TYR A 68 -7.45 -10.18 5.70
C TYR A 68 -8.42 -9.33 4.85
N PRO A 69 -9.66 -9.77 4.60
CA PRO A 69 -10.64 -9.06 3.75
C PRO A 69 -11.01 -7.64 4.21
N ARG A 70 -10.61 -7.26 5.43
CA ARG A 70 -10.81 -5.92 6.00
C ARG A 70 -9.55 -5.05 5.94
N LEU A 71 -8.49 -5.53 5.30
CA LEU A 71 -7.25 -4.81 5.04
C LEU A 71 -7.28 -4.28 3.60
N ASN A 72 -7.33 -2.96 3.43
CA ASN A 72 -7.06 -2.31 2.16
C ASN A 72 -5.56 -2.07 2.07
N VAL A 73 -4.91 -2.59 1.03
CA VAL A 73 -3.48 -2.37 0.78
C VAL A 73 -3.33 -1.27 -0.27
N TYR A 74 -2.56 -0.24 0.06
CA TYR A 74 -2.15 0.85 -0.82
C TYR A 74 -0.64 0.73 -1.00
N ASN A 75 -0.21 0.29 -2.17
CA ASN A 75 1.18 -0.02 -2.44
C ASN A 75 1.83 1.07 -3.29
N TYR A 76 2.91 1.68 -2.77
CA TYR A 76 3.71 2.70 -3.45
C TYR A 76 5.12 2.17 -3.75
N ALA A 77 5.42 0.93 -3.33
CA ALA A 77 6.73 0.33 -3.56
C ALA A 77 6.99 0.17 -5.06
N ALA A 78 8.23 0.41 -5.46
CA ALA A 78 8.70 0.25 -6.83
C ALA A 78 10.07 -0.43 -6.83
N GLY A 79 10.22 -1.51 -7.59
CA GLY A 79 11.53 -2.11 -7.86
C GLY A 79 12.57 -1.10 -8.34
N GLY A 80 13.75 -1.14 -7.68
CA GLY A 80 14.86 -0.23 -7.93
C GLY A 80 14.91 0.98 -7.00
N SER A 81 13.88 1.23 -6.18
CA SER A 81 13.85 2.35 -5.24
C SER A 81 14.95 2.26 -4.18
N THR A 82 15.71 3.34 -4.05
CA THR A 82 16.67 3.58 -2.96
C THR A 82 15.99 4.29 -1.79
N THR A 83 16.65 4.35 -0.63
CA THR A 83 16.07 5.02 0.55
C THR A 83 15.92 6.53 0.34
N ASP A 84 16.91 7.19 -0.24
CA ASP A 84 16.91 8.61 -0.56
C ASP A 84 17.41 8.86 -1.99
N GLY A 85 16.52 9.35 -2.85
CA GLY A 85 16.81 9.67 -4.25
C GLY A 85 17.73 10.87 -4.45
N ASP A 86 17.93 11.71 -3.43
CA ASP A 86 18.85 12.85 -3.48
C ASP A 86 20.32 12.41 -3.27
N VAL A 87 20.53 11.27 -2.60
CA VAL A 87 21.86 10.78 -2.22
C VAL A 87 22.29 9.60 -3.08
N LEU A 88 21.37 8.67 -3.36
CA LEU A 88 21.62 7.44 -4.12
C LEU A 88 20.47 7.22 -5.09
N ARG A 89 20.75 7.19 -6.40
CA ARG A 89 19.70 7.03 -7.43
C ARG A 89 20.17 6.04 -8.50
N LEU A 90 19.62 4.83 -8.45
CA LEU A 90 19.89 3.78 -9.43
C LEU A 90 19.04 3.92 -10.70
N ASP A 91 17.81 4.39 -10.53
CA ASP A 91 16.82 4.53 -11.59
C ASP A 91 16.05 5.82 -11.39
N THR A 92 15.94 6.61 -12.44
CA THR A 92 15.27 7.91 -12.41
C THR A 92 13.76 7.79 -12.65
N ASP A 93 13.31 6.67 -13.20
CA ASP A 93 11.92 6.41 -13.57
C ASP A 93 11.06 5.98 -12.36
N VAL A 94 11.67 5.62 -11.24
CA VAL A 94 10.98 5.19 -10.01
C VAL A 94 11.27 6.14 -8.83
N PRO A 95 10.29 6.35 -7.93
CA PRO A 95 10.48 7.19 -6.74
C PRO A 95 11.30 6.46 -5.68
N SER A 96 12.18 7.16 -4.98
CA SER A 96 12.80 6.71 -3.74
C SER A 96 11.78 6.50 -2.63
N LEU A 97 12.16 5.78 -1.56
CA LEU A 97 11.28 5.57 -0.40
C LEU A 97 10.87 6.92 0.24
N LYS A 98 11.77 7.90 0.26
CA LYS A 98 11.48 9.27 0.71
C LYS A 98 10.37 9.93 -0.12
N GLU A 99 10.46 9.84 -1.45
CA GLU A 99 9.43 10.39 -2.34
C GLU A 99 8.09 9.67 -2.19
N GLN A 100 8.10 8.33 -2.05
CA GLN A 100 6.89 7.54 -1.75
C GLN A 100 6.25 7.98 -0.43
N ALA A 101 7.05 8.19 0.63
CA ALA A 101 6.56 8.64 1.92
C ALA A 101 5.97 10.07 1.87
N ILE A 102 6.60 10.98 1.12
CA ILE A 102 6.09 12.33 0.89
C ILE A 102 4.75 12.27 0.14
N GLN A 103 4.64 11.43 -0.89
CA GLN A 103 3.39 11.24 -1.62
C GLN A 103 2.27 10.77 -0.69
N ILE A 104 2.49 9.72 0.10
CA ILE A 104 1.51 9.24 1.08
C ILE A 104 1.15 10.35 2.06
N SER A 105 2.13 11.07 2.59
CA SER A 105 1.86 12.18 3.52
C SER A 105 0.96 13.22 2.88
N SER A 106 1.19 13.60 1.62
CA SER A 106 0.38 14.59 0.89
C SER A 106 -1.05 14.12 0.63
N GLU A 107 -1.23 12.83 0.33
CA GLU A 107 -2.56 12.22 0.11
C GLU A 107 -3.35 12.09 1.42
N LEU A 108 -2.64 11.95 2.55
CA LEU A 108 -3.23 11.82 3.88
C LEU A 108 -3.44 13.16 4.59
N ASP A 109 -2.87 14.27 4.10
CA ASP A 109 -2.93 15.61 4.70
C ASP A 109 -4.29 16.29 4.48
N THR A 110 -5.36 15.60 4.88
CA THR A 110 -6.67 16.23 5.10
C THR A 110 -6.64 16.94 6.46
N PRO A 111 -7.12 18.19 6.59
CA PRO A 111 -7.09 18.90 7.86
C PRO A 111 -7.78 18.09 8.97
N PHE A 112 -7.01 17.64 9.97
CA PHE A 112 -7.54 17.09 11.21
C PHE A 112 -8.21 18.23 11.98
N GLY A 113 -9.54 18.27 11.99
CA GLY A 113 -10.29 19.46 12.40
C GLY A 113 -11.28 19.26 13.55
N GLY A 114 -11.55 18.02 13.97
CA GLY A 114 -12.53 17.75 15.02
C GLY A 114 -12.08 16.75 16.08
N VAL A 115 -12.58 16.90 17.30
CA VAL A 115 -12.41 15.94 18.42
C VAL A 115 -12.89 14.52 18.04
N SER A 116 -13.78 14.39 17.05
CA SER A 116 -14.18 13.11 16.45
C SER A 116 -13.08 12.42 15.63
N ASP A 117 -12.08 13.17 15.16
CA ASP A 117 -10.93 12.64 14.41
C ASP A 117 -9.89 12.00 15.34
N TRP A 118 -9.80 12.42 16.62
CA TRP A 118 -9.00 11.74 17.63
C TRP A 118 -9.51 10.32 17.94
N PHE A 119 -10.82 10.08 17.79
CA PHE A 119 -11.44 8.76 17.90
C PHE A 119 -11.52 7.99 16.56
N LYS A 120 -11.09 8.60 15.44
CA LYS A 120 -10.61 7.83 14.27
C LYS A 120 -9.25 7.26 14.66
N ILE A 121 -9.24 6.32 15.61
CA ILE A 121 -8.07 5.51 15.94
C ILE A 121 -7.40 5.11 14.62
N ASN A 122 -6.14 5.51 14.45
CA ASN A 122 -5.28 5.28 13.30
C ASN A 122 -5.35 3.80 12.86
N ARG A 123 -6.30 3.46 12.00
CA ARG A 123 -6.32 2.18 11.28
C ARG A 123 -5.47 2.27 10.02
N ARG A 124 -4.45 3.13 10.06
CA ARG A 124 -3.46 3.32 9.00
C ARG A 124 -2.16 2.77 9.54
N VAL A 125 -1.63 1.77 8.87
CA VAL A 125 -0.31 1.20 9.15
C VAL A 125 0.56 1.52 7.96
N ALA A 126 1.70 2.16 8.19
CA ALA A 126 2.73 2.28 7.18
C ALA A 126 3.77 1.18 7.40
N VAL A 127 4.15 0.47 6.35
CA VAL A 127 5.30 -0.43 6.34
C VAL A 127 6.33 0.14 5.39
N VAL A 128 7.56 0.23 5.87
CA VAL A 128 8.72 0.65 5.09
C VAL A 128 9.65 -0.53 4.96
N TRP A 129 9.88 -0.99 3.72
CA TRP A 129 10.85 -2.03 3.42
C TRP A 129 11.69 -1.66 2.21
N GLY A 130 12.94 -1.26 2.45
CA GLY A 130 13.92 -1.03 1.39
C GLY A 130 15.34 -0.92 1.92
N GLY A 131 16.24 -0.40 1.09
CA GLY A 131 17.67 -0.22 1.40
C GLY A 131 18.59 -1.26 0.74
N SER A 132 18.04 -2.35 0.19
CA SER A 132 18.84 -3.33 -0.57
C SER A 132 19.51 -2.69 -1.79
N ASN A 133 18.78 -1.81 -2.47
CA ASN A 133 19.23 -1.05 -3.63
C ASN A 133 20.33 -0.03 -3.30
N ASP A 134 20.38 0.49 -2.08
CA ASP A 134 21.41 1.45 -1.65
C ASP A 134 22.80 0.81 -1.66
N PHE A 135 22.89 -0.45 -1.22
CA PHE A 135 24.13 -1.22 -1.27
C PHE A 135 24.57 -1.48 -2.71
N VAL A 136 23.63 -1.75 -3.62
CA VAL A 136 23.92 -1.95 -5.04
C VAL A 136 24.38 -0.63 -5.68
N ALA A 137 23.70 0.48 -5.37
CA ALA A 137 24.03 1.82 -5.85
C ALA A 137 25.42 2.28 -5.42
N ASN A 138 25.82 1.93 -4.20
CA ASN A 138 27.10 2.34 -3.63
C ASN A 138 28.25 1.35 -3.95
N ALA A 139 27.95 0.22 -4.59
CA ALA A 139 28.94 -0.77 -5.01
C ALA A 139 29.44 -0.57 -6.46
N THR A 140 28.85 0.38 -7.19
CA THR A 140 29.21 0.76 -8.57
C THR A 140 29.81 2.16 -8.60
#